data_AF-A0AA47IQG1-F1
#
_entry.id   AF-A0AA47IQG1-F1
#
_cell.length_a   1.000
_cell.length_b   1.000
_cell.length_c   1.000
_cell.angle_alpha   90.00
_cell.angle_beta   90.00
_cell.angle_gamma   90.00
#
_symmetry.space_group_name_H-M   'P 1'
#
loop_
_entity.id
_entity.type
_entity.pdbx_description
1 polymer ?
#
loop_
_entity_poly.entity_id
_entity_poly.type
_entity_poly.pdbx_seq_one_letter_code
_entity_poly.pdbx_strand_id
1 'polypeptide(L)'
;MPEHAPASRSSVMDLLALRSVIELPIAQRHVLDPEILRTVAAVDRVGDLTRFNVTEVPELAHVSSPEELLTPDERGWALGNALSLAVKHGQRLWLSEVTQPQLEQLRAVLGEHLVHIASLDEAAGAEGARGDDLADESAPAGERAVVAVSPRRLLDGWATGTPEQIGYLRTVLEGTDPLRVSRHTLAALHEAEVDLVPRSGIVRLLHNPRFLAYAVVFIYSALRALPAVYAPGFRGNLWVLWTIDIVTAVPYAWGIIAMVAGRRRRIRFAGFLVTLITFVLPYVYFFFAGSHGDGNHYPGWVIMVVIGLVLATVLLEGGHWLRDVAVARGLRARAG
;
A
#
# COMPACT_ATOMS: atom_id res chain seq x y z
N MET A 1 -37.39 -10.56 -32.16
CA MET A 1 -36.91 -11.27 -30.95
C MET A 1 -35.60 -10.64 -30.54
N PRO A 2 -35.50 -9.98 -29.37
CA PRO A 2 -34.23 -9.45 -28.91
C PRO A 2 -33.42 -10.57 -28.23
N GLU A 3 -32.24 -10.84 -28.78
CA GLU A 3 -31.22 -11.70 -28.18
C GLU A 3 -30.86 -11.20 -26.78
N HIS A 4 -30.88 -12.12 -25.82
CA HIS A 4 -30.35 -11.90 -24.50
C HIS A 4 -28.81 -11.94 -24.60
N ALA A 5 -28.18 -10.77 -24.43
CA ALA A 5 -26.75 -10.70 -24.17
C ALA A 5 -26.43 -11.56 -22.92
N PRO A 6 -25.41 -12.43 -22.94
CA PRO A 6 -25.05 -13.19 -21.76
C PRO A 6 -24.50 -12.21 -20.72
N ALA A 7 -25.21 -12.09 -19.59
CA ALA A 7 -24.69 -11.41 -18.41
C ALA A 7 -23.35 -12.07 -18.03
N SER A 8 -22.26 -11.33 -18.22
CA SER A 8 -20.92 -11.74 -17.82
C SER A 8 -20.96 -12.17 -16.35
N ARG A 9 -20.73 -13.46 -16.10
CA ARG A 9 -20.58 -13.98 -14.75
C ARG A 9 -19.28 -13.42 -14.19
N SER A 10 -19.38 -12.26 -13.54
CA SER A 10 -18.35 -11.71 -12.66
C SER A 10 -17.88 -12.82 -11.74
N SER A 11 -16.63 -13.28 -11.93
CA SER A 11 -16.04 -14.27 -11.05
C SER A 11 -15.78 -13.62 -9.69
N VAL A 12 -15.89 -14.39 -8.60
CA VAL A 12 -15.49 -13.92 -7.26
C VAL A 12 -14.05 -13.37 -7.28
N MET A 13 -13.20 -13.87 -8.19
CA MET A 13 -11.84 -13.37 -8.39
C MET A 13 -11.79 -11.97 -8.99
N ASP A 14 -12.72 -11.61 -9.88
CA ASP A 14 -12.79 -10.26 -10.48
C ASP A 14 -13.21 -9.24 -9.42
N LEU A 15 -14.16 -9.61 -8.55
CA LEU A 15 -14.55 -8.79 -7.40
C LEU A 15 -13.38 -8.57 -6.43
N LEU A 16 -12.57 -9.61 -6.17
CA LEU A 16 -11.40 -9.51 -5.31
C LEU A 16 -10.30 -8.62 -5.90
N ALA A 17 -10.22 -8.54 -7.22
CA ALA A 17 -9.25 -7.72 -7.95
C ALA A 17 -9.77 -6.31 -8.30
N LEU A 18 -10.98 -5.94 -7.88
CA LEU A 18 -11.52 -4.59 -8.07
C LEU A 18 -10.56 -3.53 -7.53
N ARG A 19 -10.48 -2.43 -8.29
CA ARG A 19 -9.62 -1.26 -8.05
C ARG A 19 -8.13 -1.60 -7.93
N SER A 20 -7.71 -2.79 -8.39
CA SER A 20 -6.31 -3.18 -8.42
C SER A 20 -5.60 -2.65 -9.66
N VAL A 21 -4.30 -2.89 -9.74
CA VAL A 21 -3.45 -2.53 -10.89
C VAL A 21 -3.92 -3.16 -12.22
N ILE A 22 -4.66 -4.28 -12.18
CA ILE A 22 -5.12 -4.97 -13.41
C ILE A 22 -6.17 -4.16 -14.19
N GLU A 23 -6.81 -3.18 -13.54
CA GLU A 23 -7.76 -2.28 -14.21
C GLU A 23 -7.05 -1.22 -15.07
N LEU A 24 -5.72 -1.07 -14.95
CA LEU A 24 -4.97 -0.13 -15.77
C LEU A 24 -4.87 -0.63 -17.22
N PRO A 25 -4.99 0.26 -18.22
CA PRO A 25 -4.87 -0.13 -19.62
C PRO A 25 -3.58 -0.89 -19.93
N ILE A 26 -2.44 -0.46 -19.37
CA ILE A 26 -1.15 -1.14 -19.58
C ILE A 26 -1.11 -2.58 -19.04
N ALA A 27 -1.84 -2.88 -17.96
CA ALA A 27 -1.92 -4.24 -17.41
C ALA A 27 -2.88 -5.15 -18.19
N GLN A 28 -3.72 -4.57 -19.05
CA GLN A 28 -4.58 -5.32 -19.98
C GLN A 28 -3.84 -5.63 -21.28
N ARG A 29 -2.99 -4.71 -21.74
CA ARG A 29 -2.21 -4.87 -22.99
C ARG A 29 -0.99 -5.78 -22.83
N HIS A 30 -0.40 -5.86 -21.65
CA HIS A 30 0.88 -6.54 -21.42
C HIS A 30 0.83 -7.53 -20.25
N VAL A 31 1.60 -8.60 -20.37
CA VAL A 31 1.85 -9.56 -19.28
C VAL A 31 2.95 -9.00 -18.38
N LEU A 32 2.66 -8.79 -17.10
CA LEU A 32 3.55 -8.14 -16.15
C LEU A 32 4.02 -9.10 -15.04
N ASP A 33 5.28 -8.97 -14.62
CA ASP A 33 5.82 -9.71 -13.48
C ASP A 33 5.38 -9.07 -12.15
N PRO A 34 4.48 -9.71 -11.38
CA PRO A 34 4.00 -9.17 -10.11
C PRO A 34 5.11 -9.01 -9.07
N GLU A 35 6.19 -9.81 -9.11
CA GLU A 35 7.29 -9.70 -8.14
C GLU A 35 8.16 -8.47 -8.39
N ILE A 36 8.37 -8.11 -9.66
CA ILE A 36 9.06 -6.87 -10.03
C ILE A 36 8.21 -5.68 -9.59
N LEU A 37 6.92 -5.66 -9.92
CA LEU A 37 6.03 -4.56 -9.49
C LEU A 37 6.02 -4.40 -7.97
N ARG A 38 5.93 -5.51 -7.22
CA ARG A 38 5.97 -5.53 -5.75
C ARG A 38 7.27 -4.94 -5.22
N THR A 39 8.40 -5.33 -5.80
CA THR A 39 9.75 -4.92 -5.37
C THR A 39 10.01 -3.45 -5.68
N VAL A 40 9.66 -2.97 -6.87
CA VAL A 40 9.83 -1.57 -7.29
C VAL A 40 8.92 -0.64 -6.50
N ALA A 41 7.65 -1.01 -6.31
CA ALA A 41 6.70 -0.24 -5.52
C ALA A 41 7.00 -0.26 -4.00
N ALA A 42 7.96 -1.08 -3.57
CA ALA A 42 8.31 -1.32 -2.17
C ALA A 42 7.08 -1.65 -1.31
N VAL A 43 6.22 -2.54 -1.83
CA VAL A 43 5.05 -3.07 -1.14
C VAL A 43 5.29 -4.49 -0.67
N ASP A 44 4.67 -4.89 0.44
CA ASP A 44 4.83 -6.23 0.98
C ASP A 44 4.05 -7.27 0.16
N ARG A 45 2.98 -6.83 -0.52
CA ARG A 45 2.03 -7.68 -1.24
C ARG A 45 1.66 -7.09 -2.59
N VAL A 46 1.42 -7.97 -3.55
CA VAL A 46 0.97 -7.61 -4.90
C VAL A 46 -0.44 -7.03 -4.87
N GLY A 47 -1.33 -7.54 -4.00
CA GLY A 47 -2.71 -7.06 -3.85
C GLY A 47 -2.83 -5.62 -3.32
N ASP A 48 -1.77 -5.07 -2.73
CA ASP A 48 -1.70 -3.68 -2.28
C ASP A 48 -1.50 -2.69 -3.45
N LEU A 49 -1.17 -3.20 -4.64
CA LEU A 49 -1.12 -2.40 -5.87
C LEU A 49 -2.55 -2.10 -6.34
N THR A 50 -2.89 -0.81 -6.31
CA THR A 50 -4.21 -0.30 -6.65
C THR A 50 -4.11 0.73 -7.76
N ARG A 51 -5.21 0.96 -8.48
CA ARG A 51 -5.29 2.04 -9.48
C ARG A 51 -5.04 3.45 -8.92
N PHE A 52 -5.00 3.61 -7.60
CA PHE A 52 -4.73 4.89 -6.94
C PHE A 52 -3.26 5.10 -6.57
N ASN A 53 -2.47 4.03 -6.50
CA ASN A 53 -1.05 4.10 -6.16
C ASN A 53 -0.13 3.61 -7.30
N VAL A 54 -0.70 3.09 -8.38
CA VAL A 54 -0.01 2.80 -9.64
C VAL A 54 -0.60 3.69 -10.73
N THR A 55 0.24 4.23 -11.60
CA THR A 55 -0.19 5.12 -12.69
C THR A 55 0.65 4.87 -13.95
N GLU A 56 0.01 4.95 -15.11
CA GLU A 56 0.68 4.92 -16.41
C GLU A 56 1.21 6.33 -16.72
N VAL A 57 2.50 6.43 -17.05
CA VAL A 57 3.21 7.70 -17.33
C VAL A 57 3.89 7.59 -18.69
N PRO A 58 3.18 7.85 -19.79
CA PRO A 58 3.72 7.79 -21.16
C PRO A 58 4.88 8.76 -21.39
N GLU A 59 5.00 9.81 -20.58
CA GLU A 59 6.06 10.82 -20.62
C GLU A 59 7.45 10.19 -20.47
N LEU A 60 7.55 9.06 -19.74
CA LEU A 60 8.80 8.31 -19.59
C LEU A 60 9.31 7.72 -20.92
N ALA A 61 8.43 7.43 -21.88
CA ALA A 61 8.82 6.91 -23.20
C ALA A 61 9.40 8.00 -24.12
N HIS A 62 9.18 9.27 -23.78
CA HIS A 62 9.59 10.42 -24.60
C HIS A 62 10.86 11.09 -24.08
N VAL A 63 11.49 10.51 -23.06
CA VAL A 63 12.74 10.99 -22.49
C VAL A 63 13.87 10.81 -23.51
N SER A 64 14.38 11.93 -24.03
CA SER A 64 15.36 11.94 -25.12
C SER A 64 16.77 12.20 -24.61
N SER A 65 16.96 13.21 -23.75
CA SER A 65 18.26 13.53 -23.15
C SER A 65 18.13 14.02 -21.69
N PRO A 66 19.18 13.90 -20.85
CA PRO A 66 19.15 14.40 -19.49
C PRO A 66 18.93 15.91 -19.42
N GLU A 67 19.57 16.66 -20.31
CA GLU A 67 19.48 18.12 -20.36
C GLU A 67 18.05 18.57 -20.70
N GLU A 68 17.42 17.94 -21.70
CA GLU A 68 16.04 18.23 -22.12
C GLU A 68 15.01 17.81 -21.07
N LEU A 69 15.27 16.73 -20.32
CA LEU A 69 14.36 16.28 -19.25
C LEU A 69 14.38 17.21 -18.04
N LEU A 70 15.56 17.72 -17.69
CA LEU A 70 15.79 18.58 -16.53
C LEU A 70 15.53 20.06 -16.84
N THR A 71 15.30 20.41 -18.10
CA THR A 71 14.72 21.70 -18.45
C THR A 71 13.20 21.66 -18.31
N PRO A 72 12.57 22.58 -17.56
CA PRO A 72 11.11 22.66 -17.44
C PRO A 72 10.50 23.29 -18.71
N ASP A 73 10.65 22.60 -19.83
CA ASP A 73 9.98 22.87 -21.11
C ASP A 73 8.68 22.06 -21.21
N GLU A 74 8.10 21.85 -22.41
CA GLU A 74 6.85 21.07 -22.54
C GLU A 74 6.96 19.64 -21.98
N ARG A 75 8.08 18.95 -22.20
CA ARG A 75 8.28 17.55 -21.79
C ARG A 75 8.74 17.46 -20.35
N GLY A 76 9.66 18.34 -19.95
CA GLY A 76 10.08 18.49 -18.56
C GLY A 76 8.92 18.87 -17.65
N TRP A 77 8.00 19.74 -18.07
CA TRP A 77 6.79 20.04 -17.30
C TRP A 77 5.82 18.84 -17.22
N ALA A 78 5.72 18.03 -18.27
CA ALA A 78 4.85 16.86 -18.26
C ALA A 78 5.32 15.82 -17.22
N LEU A 79 6.62 15.47 -17.22
CA LEU A 79 7.21 14.63 -16.16
C LEU A 79 7.07 15.30 -14.78
N GLY A 80 7.25 16.62 -14.73
CA GLY A 80 7.18 17.35 -13.48
C GLY A 80 5.78 17.36 -12.86
N ASN A 81 4.75 17.51 -13.68
CA ASN A 81 3.37 17.38 -13.25
C ASN A 81 3.07 15.95 -12.80
N ALA A 82 3.59 14.93 -13.48
CA ALA A 82 3.49 13.55 -13.03
C ALA A 82 4.15 13.39 -11.64
N LEU A 83 5.34 13.93 -11.41
CA LEU A 83 6.02 13.95 -10.11
C LEU A 83 5.18 14.64 -9.04
N SER A 84 4.64 15.83 -9.32
CA SER A 84 3.76 16.57 -8.40
C SER A 84 2.51 15.76 -8.03
N LEU A 85 1.87 15.12 -9.02
CA LEU A 85 0.74 14.21 -8.78
C LEU A 85 1.15 12.99 -7.96
N ALA A 86 2.33 12.41 -8.20
CA ALA A 86 2.84 11.30 -7.41
C ALA A 86 3.04 11.67 -5.95
N VAL A 87 3.60 12.86 -5.70
CA VAL A 87 3.79 13.46 -4.36
C VAL A 87 2.44 13.69 -3.68
N LYS A 88 1.50 14.34 -4.37
CA LYS A 88 0.17 14.70 -3.85
C LYS A 88 -0.70 13.49 -3.54
N HIS A 89 -0.69 12.49 -4.42
CA HIS A 89 -1.55 11.31 -4.28
C HIS A 89 -0.87 10.16 -3.50
N GLY A 90 0.46 10.20 -3.35
CA GLY A 90 1.25 9.14 -2.73
C GLY A 90 1.39 7.93 -3.65
N GLN A 91 1.57 8.17 -4.95
CA GLN A 91 1.82 7.10 -5.92
C GLN A 91 3.14 6.38 -5.58
N ARG A 92 3.15 5.07 -5.83
CA ARG A 92 4.26 4.17 -5.47
C ARG A 92 4.98 3.61 -6.67
N LEU A 93 4.30 3.55 -7.81
CA LEU A 93 4.75 2.87 -9.00
C LEU A 93 4.24 3.60 -10.24
N TRP A 94 5.15 3.88 -11.16
CA TRP A 94 4.83 4.29 -12.52
C TRP A 94 5.13 3.17 -13.49
N LEU A 95 4.26 3.05 -14.49
CA LEU A 95 4.41 2.11 -15.58
C LEU A 95 4.47 2.89 -16.89
N SER A 96 5.34 2.48 -17.80
CA SER A 96 5.41 3.07 -19.14
C SER A 96 5.82 2.03 -20.17
N GLU A 97 5.27 2.16 -21.37
CA GLU A 97 5.55 1.28 -22.50
C GLU A 97 6.68 1.91 -23.33
N VAL A 98 7.81 1.20 -23.46
CA VAL A 98 9.01 1.72 -24.11
C VAL A 98 9.59 0.70 -25.08
N THR A 99 10.26 1.18 -26.12
CA THR A 99 11.10 0.36 -27.00
C THR A 99 12.49 0.17 -26.39
N GLN A 100 13.25 -0.83 -26.84
CA GLN A 100 14.64 -1.05 -26.40
C GLN A 100 15.54 0.20 -26.44
N PRO A 101 15.59 1.01 -27.52
CA PRO A 101 16.41 2.22 -27.52
C PRO A 101 15.94 3.26 -26.50
N GLN A 102 14.63 3.38 -26.27
CA GLN A 102 14.09 4.27 -25.25
C GLN A 102 14.42 3.79 -23.84
N LEU A 103 14.46 2.48 -23.60
CA LEU A 103 14.85 1.89 -22.32
C LEU A 103 16.30 2.25 -21.95
N GLU A 104 17.22 2.13 -22.92
CA GLU A 104 18.63 2.50 -22.71
C GLU A 104 18.78 3.99 -22.37
N GLN A 105 18.08 4.86 -23.11
CA GLN A 105 18.03 6.29 -22.84
C GLN A 105 17.45 6.58 -21.46
N LEU A 106 16.34 5.95 -21.10
CA LEU A 106 15.68 6.12 -19.81
C LEU A 106 16.59 5.69 -18.65
N ARG A 107 17.34 4.60 -18.81
CA ARG A 107 18.35 4.14 -17.83
C ARG A 107 19.52 5.11 -17.72
N ALA A 108 19.97 5.69 -18.82
CA ALA A 108 21.03 6.70 -18.81
C ALA A 108 20.59 7.98 -18.09
N VAL A 109 19.33 8.39 -18.25
CA VAL A 109 18.80 9.64 -17.69
C VAL A 109 18.33 9.50 -16.24
N LEU A 110 17.49 8.50 -15.95
CA LEU A 110 16.94 8.31 -14.61
C LEU A 110 17.94 7.61 -13.69
N GLY A 111 18.81 6.76 -14.24
CA GLY A 111 19.72 5.88 -13.52
C GLY A 111 19.33 4.41 -13.65
N GLU A 112 20.31 3.57 -13.97
CA GLU A 112 20.10 2.14 -14.28
C GLU A 112 19.34 1.37 -13.19
N HIS A 113 19.58 1.73 -11.93
CA HIS A 113 19.02 1.06 -10.75
C HIS A 113 17.59 1.50 -10.40
N LEU A 114 17.05 2.51 -11.09
CA LEU A 114 15.70 3.04 -10.86
C LEU A 114 14.68 2.53 -11.88
N VAL A 115 15.17 1.96 -12.99
CA VAL A 115 14.38 1.57 -14.16
C VAL A 115 14.38 0.05 -14.31
N HIS A 116 13.24 -0.58 -14.02
CA HIS A 116 13.12 -2.03 -14.04
C HIS A 116 12.17 -2.49 -15.16
N ILE A 117 12.55 -3.53 -15.92
CA ILE A 117 11.66 -4.13 -16.90
C ILE A 117 10.62 -4.95 -16.14
N ALA A 118 9.34 -4.67 -16.35
CA ALA A 118 8.21 -5.33 -15.71
C ALA A 118 7.45 -6.28 -16.64
N SER A 119 7.62 -6.17 -17.96
CA SER A 119 7.03 -7.12 -18.91
C SER A 119 7.74 -8.48 -18.84
N LEU A 120 6.95 -9.55 -18.87
CA LEU A 120 7.48 -10.89 -19.10
C LEU A 120 7.67 -11.07 -20.61
N ASP A 121 8.89 -11.40 -21.02
CA ASP A 121 9.26 -11.64 -22.41
C ASP A 121 8.47 -12.84 -22.97
N GLU A 122 7.78 -12.65 -24.11
CA GLU A 122 7.00 -13.72 -24.77
C GLU A 122 7.92 -14.88 -25.20
N ALA A 123 9.23 -14.65 -25.38
CA ALA A 123 10.19 -15.66 -25.80
C ALA A 123 10.37 -16.82 -24.80
N ALA A 124 10.12 -16.60 -23.50
CA ALA A 124 10.30 -17.64 -22.48
C ALA A 124 9.13 -18.64 -22.39
N GLY A 125 8.01 -18.39 -23.07
CA GLY A 125 6.84 -19.27 -23.10
C GLY A 125 6.76 -20.21 -24.31
N ALA A 126 7.65 -20.04 -25.29
CA ALA A 126 7.57 -20.71 -26.60
C ALA A 126 8.62 -21.81 -26.84
N GLU A 127 9.33 -22.29 -25.82
CA GLU A 127 10.26 -23.44 -25.99
C GLU A 127 9.55 -24.80 -26.09
N GLY A 128 8.21 -24.84 -26.10
CA GLY A 128 7.41 -26.06 -26.17
C GLY A 128 6.79 -26.42 -27.52
N ALA A 129 6.90 -25.57 -28.55
CA ALA A 129 6.23 -25.83 -29.83
C ALA A 129 7.05 -25.34 -31.03
N ARG A 130 8.17 -26.01 -31.31
CA ARG A 130 8.73 -26.01 -32.67
C ARG A 130 7.88 -26.93 -33.55
N GLY A 131 6.94 -26.33 -34.27
CA GLY A 131 6.34 -26.88 -35.48
C GLY A 131 6.55 -25.87 -36.60
N ASP A 132 7.12 -26.36 -37.70
CA ASP A 132 7.45 -25.63 -38.94
C ASP A 132 6.31 -24.79 -39.53
N ASP A 133 6.73 -23.82 -40.33
CA ASP A 133 6.05 -23.16 -41.45
C ASP A 133 4.89 -22.18 -41.15
N LEU A 134 5.17 -20.88 -41.28
CA LEU A 134 4.91 -20.10 -42.51
C LEU A 134 5.26 -18.62 -42.26
N ALA A 135 6.03 -18.05 -43.18
CA ALA A 135 6.32 -16.62 -43.25
C ALA A 135 5.03 -15.81 -43.40
N ASP A 136 4.73 -14.98 -42.40
CA ASP A 136 3.82 -13.84 -42.54
C ASP A 136 4.65 -12.56 -42.48
N GLU A 137 4.63 -11.81 -43.58
CA GLU A 137 5.21 -10.48 -43.73
C GLU A 137 4.39 -9.45 -42.93
N SER A 138 4.53 -9.49 -41.61
CA SER A 138 4.23 -8.36 -40.74
C SER A 138 5.49 -8.06 -39.95
N ALA A 139 6.29 -7.10 -40.42
CA ALA A 139 7.45 -6.61 -39.69
C ALA A 139 7.08 -6.35 -38.22
N PRO A 140 7.86 -6.84 -37.23
CA PRO A 140 7.41 -6.88 -35.86
C PRO A 140 7.23 -5.45 -35.35
N ALA A 141 6.07 -5.16 -34.76
CA ALA A 141 5.92 -4.01 -33.89
C ALA A 141 7.06 -4.09 -32.87
N GLY A 142 8.05 -3.20 -33.00
CA GLY A 142 9.31 -3.28 -32.26
C GLY A 142 9.04 -3.60 -30.80
N GLU A 143 9.61 -4.70 -30.32
CA GLU A 143 9.32 -5.33 -29.03
C GLU A 143 9.19 -4.28 -27.92
N ARG A 144 7.94 -3.99 -27.53
CA ARG A 144 7.62 -2.95 -26.55
C ARG A 144 7.61 -3.57 -25.16
N ALA A 145 8.57 -3.17 -24.35
CA ALA A 145 8.67 -3.58 -22.96
C ALA A 145 7.93 -2.61 -22.05
N VAL A 146 7.33 -3.14 -20.98
CA VAL A 146 6.77 -2.29 -19.92
C VAL A 146 7.84 -2.08 -18.86
N VAL A 147 8.07 -0.84 -18.50
CA VAL A 147 9.03 -0.43 -17.48
C VAL A 147 8.32 0.05 -16.24
N ALA A 148 8.86 -0.33 -15.09
CA ALA A 148 8.45 0.08 -13.77
C ALA A 148 9.48 1.03 -13.15
N VAL A 149 9.00 2.19 -12.70
CA VAL A 149 9.80 3.21 -11.98
C VAL A 149 9.12 3.54 -10.65
N SER A 150 9.91 3.69 -9.59
CA SER A 150 9.38 4.15 -8.29
C SER A 150 9.56 5.67 -8.17
N PRO A 151 8.49 6.48 -8.15
CA PRO A 151 8.59 7.94 -8.03
C PRO A 151 9.30 8.34 -6.75
N ARG A 152 9.13 7.55 -5.69
CA ARG A 152 9.76 7.79 -4.39
C ARG A 152 11.27 7.60 -4.43
N ARG A 153 11.74 6.50 -5.05
CA ARG A 153 13.18 6.29 -5.21
C ARG A 153 13.80 7.30 -6.17
N LEU A 154 13.05 7.71 -7.19
CA LEU A 154 13.46 8.77 -8.10
C LEU A 154 13.65 10.09 -7.35
N LEU A 155 12.66 10.51 -6.55
CA LEU A 155 12.75 11.71 -5.71
C LEU A 155 13.90 11.61 -4.70
N ASP A 156 14.04 10.49 -4.00
CA ASP A 156 15.12 10.31 -3.02
C ASP A 156 16.51 10.35 -3.70
N GLY A 157 16.64 9.75 -4.89
CA GLY A 157 17.87 9.77 -5.68
C GLY A 157 18.21 11.15 -6.25
N TRP A 158 17.23 11.86 -6.80
CA TRP A 158 17.43 13.18 -7.40
C TRP A 158 17.60 14.30 -6.36
N ALA A 159 16.98 14.18 -5.19
CA ALA A 159 17.18 15.13 -4.10
C ALA A 159 18.63 15.16 -3.57
N THR A 160 19.40 14.09 -3.79
CA THR A 160 20.82 13.97 -3.40
C THR A 160 21.76 13.85 -4.62
N GLY A 161 21.24 14.08 -5.82
CA GLY A 161 21.93 13.90 -7.09
C GLY A 161 22.65 15.15 -7.58
N THR A 162 22.60 15.41 -8.88
CA THR A 162 23.29 16.56 -9.48
C THR A 162 22.58 17.89 -9.15
N PRO A 163 23.30 19.03 -9.18
CA PRO A 163 22.68 20.34 -8.97
C PRO A 163 21.52 20.64 -9.94
N GLU A 164 21.60 20.14 -11.18
CA GLU A 164 20.52 20.28 -12.17
C GLU A 164 19.27 19.50 -11.77
N GLN A 165 19.43 18.27 -11.26
CA GLN A 165 18.31 17.46 -10.75
C GLN A 165 17.63 18.14 -9.56
N ILE A 166 18.42 18.67 -8.63
CA ILE A 166 17.92 19.41 -7.48
C ILE A 166 17.18 20.68 -7.93
N GLY A 167 17.77 21.45 -8.86
CA GLY A 167 17.16 22.66 -9.43
C GLY A 167 15.83 22.37 -10.12
N TYR A 168 15.76 21.31 -10.93
CA TYR A 168 14.54 20.87 -11.58
C TYR A 168 13.45 20.49 -10.57
N LEU A 169 13.79 19.69 -9.55
CA LEU A 169 12.84 19.33 -8.49
C LEU A 169 12.31 20.57 -7.76
N ARG A 170 13.15 21.57 -7.53
CA ARG A 170 12.77 22.83 -6.89
C ARG A 170 11.73 23.59 -7.71
N THR A 171 11.94 23.71 -9.01
CA THR A 171 11.01 24.40 -9.92
C THR A 171 9.69 23.65 -10.08
N VAL A 172 9.76 22.33 -10.25
CA VAL A 172 8.58 21.51 -10.57
C VAL A 172 7.69 21.24 -9.36
N LEU A 173 8.28 21.08 -8.17
CA LEU A 173 7.54 20.74 -6.95
C LEU A 173 7.12 21.98 -6.16
N GLU A 174 7.48 23.18 -6.61
CA GLU A 174 7.09 24.45 -6.00
C GLU A 174 5.57 24.49 -5.75
N GLY A 175 5.16 24.75 -4.51
CA GLY A 175 3.74 24.84 -4.14
C GLY A 175 2.98 23.50 -4.09
N THR A 176 3.62 22.35 -4.30
CA THR A 176 2.96 21.03 -4.19
C THR A 176 2.71 20.66 -2.72
N ASP A 177 1.49 20.23 -2.36
CA ASP A 177 1.13 19.84 -0.98
C ASP A 177 1.75 18.47 -0.60
N PRO A 178 2.71 18.40 0.33
CA PRO A 178 3.43 17.18 0.65
C PRO A 178 2.75 16.32 1.73
N LEU A 179 1.46 16.52 2.02
CA LEU A 179 0.70 15.82 3.07
C LEU A 179 0.94 14.30 3.12
N ARG A 180 1.15 13.65 1.96
CA ARG A 180 1.34 12.20 1.82
C ARG A 180 2.80 11.76 1.64
N VAL A 181 3.74 12.69 1.60
CA VAL A 181 5.17 12.42 1.40
C VAL A 181 5.80 11.87 2.68
N SER A 182 6.76 10.95 2.50
CA SER A 182 7.50 10.36 3.61
C SER A 182 8.34 11.42 4.35
N ARG A 183 8.57 11.24 5.66
CA ARG A 183 9.40 12.19 6.44
C ARG A 183 10.84 12.29 5.94
N HIS A 184 11.37 11.21 5.37
CA HIS A 184 12.74 11.17 4.83
C HIS A 184 12.83 11.96 3.51
N THR A 185 11.92 11.71 2.58
CA THR A 185 11.81 12.47 1.32
C THR A 185 11.54 13.95 1.59
N LEU A 186 10.71 14.27 2.59
CA LEU A 186 10.52 15.66 3.04
C LEU A 186 11.79 16.28 3.63
N ALA A 187 12.57 15.53 4.40
CA ALA A 187 13.83 16.02 4.95
C ALA A 187 14.85 16.28 3.83
N ALA A 188 14.97 15.36 2.86
CA ALA A 188 15.83 15.52 1.69
C ALA A 188 15.41 16.72 0.82
N LEU A 189 14.10 16.90 0.58
CA LEU A 189 13.59 18.06 -0.16
C LEU A 189 13.76 19.38 0.60
N HIS A 190 13.66 19.36 1.93
CA HIS A 190 13.89 20.55 2.75
C HIS A 190 15.39 20.91 2.83
N GLU A 191 16.27 19.91 2.90
CA GLU A 191 17.72 20.07 2.83
C GLU A 191 18.17 20.58 1.44
N ALA A 192 17.44 20.22 0.39
CA ALA A 192 17.56 20.78 -0.96
C ALA A 192 16.85 22.15 -1.15
N GLU A 193 16.33 22.75 -0.06
CA GLU A 193 15.63 24.03 -0.02
C GLU A 193 14.45 24.18 -1.03
N VAL A 194 13.73 23.09 -1.30
CA VAL A 194 12.51 23.12 -2.12
C VAL A 194 11.37 23.79 -1.32
N ASP A 195 10.79 24.85 -1.86
CA ASP A 195 9.75 25.64 -1.17
C ASP A 195 8.40 24.89 -1.20
N LEU A 196 8.13 24.15 -0.12
CA LEU A 196 6.90 23.40 0.10
C LEU A 196 6.00 24.14 1.09
N VAL A 197 4.68 24.14 0.85
CA VAL A 197 3.71 24.85 1.71
C VAL A 197 3.90 24.46 3.20
N PRO A 198 4.23 25.42 4.08
CA PRO A 198 4.46 25.13 5.48
C PRO A 198 3.13 24.78 6.18
N ARG A 199 2.99 23.56 6.70
CA ARG A 199 1.88 23.17 7.58
C ARG A 199 2.36 22.77 8.96
N SER A 200 1.63 23.19 9.99
CA SER A 200 1.95 22.88 11.40
C SER A 200 1.81 21.38 11.69
N GLY A 201 2.75 20.83 12.46
CA GLY A 201 2.80 19.40 12.80
C GLY A 201 1.54 18.88 13.50
N ILE A 202 0.76 19.75 14.15
CA ILE A 202 -0.49 19.42 14.84
C ILE A 202 -1.60 19.07 13.86
N VAL A 203 -1.75 19.81 12.75
CA VAL A 203 -2.76 19.51 11.72
C VAL A 203 -2.45 18.15 11.07
N ARG A 204 -1.16 17.87 10.83
CA ARG A 204 -0.71 16.57 10.31
C ARG A 204 -0.95 15.43 11.31
N LEU A 205 -0.86 15.70 12.62
CA LEU A 205 -1.15 14.73 13.67
C LEU A 205 -2.66 14.41 13.74
N LEU A 206 -3.52 15.42 13.70
CA LEU A 206 -4.97 15.24 13.75
C LEU A 206 -5.54 14.54 12.50
N HIS A 207 -4.89 14.69 11.34
CA HIS A 207 -5.25 13.94 10.13
C HIS A 207 -4.59 12.56 10.04
N ASN A 208 -3.74 12.18 11.01
CA ASN A 208 -3.13 10.86 11.03
C ASN A 208 -4.13 9.84 11.57
N PRO A 209 -4.61 8.88 10.75
CA PRO A 209 -5.63 7.93 11.17
C PRO A 209 -5.16 7.04 12.34
N ARG A 210 -3.85 6.80 12.47
CA ARG A 210 -3.32 6.07 13.62
C ARG A 210 -3.50 6.86 14.90
N PHE A 211 -3.14 8.14 14.89
CA PHE A 211 -3.28 9.00 16.07
C PHE A 211 -4.74 9.07 16.53
N LEU A 212 -5.68 9.26 15.58
CA LEU A 212 -7.11 9.25 15.88
C LEU A 212 -7.56 7.92 16.50
N ALA A 213 -7.11 6.78 15.98
CA ALA A 213 -7.42 5.47 16.54
C ALA A 213 -6.90 5.31 17.99
N TYR A 214 -5.65 5.71 18.27
CA TYR A 214 -5.12 5.72 19.64
C TYR A 214 -5.90 6.66 20.56
N ALA A 215 -6.22 7.87 20.09
CA ALA A 215 -6.96 8.86 20.87
C ALA A 215 -8.36 8.34 21.24
N VAL A 216 -9.09 7.77 20.28
CA VAL A 216 -10.42 7.19 20.51
C VAL A 216 -10.36 6.05 21.52
N VAL A 217 -9.44 5.10 21.35
CA VAL A 217 -9.28 3.96 22.29
C VAL A 217 -8.89 4.45 23.67
N PHE A 218 -8.00 5.43 23.77
CA PHE A 218 -7.57 5.99 25.04
C PHE A 218 -8.71 6.70 25.77
N ILE A 219 -9.47 7.55 25.08
CA ILE A 219 -10.64 8.25 25.65
C ILE A 219 -11.68 7.24 26.13
N TYR A 220 -12.01 6.24 25.31
CA TYR A 220 -12.93 5.17 25.69
C TYR A 220 -12.45 4.43 26.94
N SER A 221 -11.18 4.01 26.96
CA SER A 221 -10.60 3.25 28.07
C SER A 221 -10.58 4.07 29.37
N ALA A 222 -10.27 5.37 29.29
CA ALA A 222 -10.30 6.27 30.43
C ALA A 222 -11.71 6.46 31.01
N LEU A 223 -12.73 6.48 30.15
CA LEU A 223 -14.14 6.64 30.55
C LEU A 223 -14.80 5.32 30.98
N ARG A 224 -14.23 4.16 30.63
CA ARG A 224 -14.86 2.85 30.84
C ARG A 224 -15.12 2.49 32.30
N ALA A 225 -14.35 3.05 33.24
CA ALA A 225 -14.55 2.82 34.66
C ALA A 225 -15.75 3.60 35.24
N LEU A 226 -16.25 4.65 34.57
CA LEU A 226 -17.34 5.50 35.07
C LEU A 226 -18.64 4.71 35.34
N PRO A 227 -19.15 3.87 34.42
CA PRO A 227 -20.35 3.08 34.69
C PRO A 227 -20.22 2.14 35.90
N ALA A 228 -19.02 1.62 36.18
CA ALA A 228 -18.78 0.70 37.29
C ALA A 228 -18.89 1.38 38.66
N VAL A 229 -18.65 2.71 38.74
CA VAL A 229 -18.87 3.51 39.95
C VAL A 229 -20.34 3.48 40.40
N TYR A 230 -21.25 3.42 39.44
CA TYR A 230 -22.70 3.49 39.69
C TYR A 230 -23.37 2.10 39.72
N ALA A 231 -22.60 1.02 39.55
CA ALA A 231 -23.14 -0.33 39.48
C ALA A 231 -23.29 -0.94 40.90
N PRO A 232 -24.52 -1.23 41.36
CA PRO A 232 -24.79 -1.68 42.74
C PRO A 232 -24.20 -3.06 43.11
N GLY A 233 -23.63 -3.79 42.16
CA GLY A 233 -23.00 -5.12 42.36
C GLY A 233 -21.47 -5.14 42.25
N PHE A 234 -20.80 -4.00 42.10
CA PHE A 234 -19.35 -3.96 41.88
C PHE A 234 -18.57 -4.25 43.18
N ARG A 235 -17.86 -5.39 43.24
CA ARG A 235 -17.05 -5.83 44.39
C ARG A 235 -15.53 -5.72 44.18
N GLY A 236 -15.07 -5.22 43.03
CA GLY A 236 -13.64 -5.08 42.70
C GLY A 236 -13.05 -3.74 43.12
N ASN A 237 -11.72 -3.59 43.03
CA ASN A 237 -11.08 -2.28 43.21
C ASN A 237 -11.13 -1.48 41.90
N LEU A 238 -11.87 -0.37 41.91
CA LEU A 238 -12.06 0.49 40.73
C LEU A 238 -10.75 1.04 40.19
N TRP A 239 -9.80 1.39 41.06
CA TRP A 239 -8.50 1.91 40.66
C TRP A 239 -7.68 0.85 39.93
N VAL A 240 -7.74 -0.41 40.37
CA VAL A 240 -7.05 -1.52 39.68
C VAL A 240 -7.63 -1.73 38.29
N LEU A 241 -8.95 -1.74 38.15
CA LEU A 241 -9.62 -1.86 36.85
C LEU A 241 -9.26 -0.69 35.91
N TRP A 242 -9.33 0.53 36.43
CA TRP A 242 -8.99 1.73 35.67
C TRP A 242 -7.52 1.74 35.24
N THR A 243 -6.59 1.33 36.12
CA THR A 243 -5.18 1.20 35.78
C THR A 243 -4.95 0.13 34.70
N ILE A 244 -5.59 -1.04 34.79
CA ILE A 244 -5.53 -2.06 33.75
C ILE A 244 -6.00 -1.46 32.41
N ASP A 245 -7.10 -0.72 32.41
CA ASP A 245 -7.66 -0.14 31.19
C ASP A 245 -6.76 0.92 30.56
N ILE A 246 -6.18 1.82 31.37
CA ILE A 246 -5.24 2.83 30.88
C ILE A 246 -3.95 2.19 30.35
N VAL A 247 -3.37 1.24 31.09
CA VAL A 247 -2.12 0.57 30.70
C VAL A 247 -2.31 -0.29 29.45
N THR A 248 -3.47 -0.92 29.29
CA THR A 248 -3.75 -1.79 28.14
C THR A 248 -4.24 -1.03 26.91
N ALA A 249 -4.74 0.20 27.03
CA ALA A 249 -5.28 0.98 25.91
C ALA A 249 -4.28 1.17 24.75
N VAL A 250 -3.04 1.55 25.08
CA VAL A 250 -1.97 1.76 24.07
C VAL A 250 -1.60 0.47 23.35
N PRO A 251 -1.23 -0.63 24.05
CA PRO A 251 -0.91 -1.89 23.36
C PRO A 251 -2.13 -2.48 22.65
N TYR A 252 -3.36 -2.32 23.15
CA TYR A 252 -4.58 -2.77 22.47
C TYR A 252 -4.81 -2.05 21.13
N ALA A 253 -4.73 -0.71 21.14
CA ALA A 253 -4.84 0.10 19.91
C ALA A 253 -3.75 -0.25 18.90
N TRP A 254 -2.50 -0.40 19.38
CA TRP A 254 -1.41 -0.89 18.55
C TRP A 254 -1.73 -2.26 17.96
N GLY A 255 -2.27 -3.18 18.77
CA GLY A 255 -2.59 -4.54 18.36
C GLY A 255 -3.61 -4.59 17.23
N ILE A 256 -4.69 -3.80 17.31
CA ILE A 256 -5.70 -3.70 16.24
C ILE A 256 -5.07 -3.14 14.97
N ILE A 257 -4.34 -2.02 15.07
CA ILE A 257 -3.70 -1.39 13.92
C ILE A 257 -2.67 -2.34 13.29
N ALA A 258 -1.89 -3.04 14.11
CA ALA A 258 -0.88 -3.99 13.66
C ALA A 258 -1.53 -5.22 13.02
N MET A 259 -2.64 -5.72 13.56
CA MET A 259 -3.39 -6.85 13.01
C MET A 259 -3.95 -6.53 11.62
N VAL A 260 -4.50 -5.33 11.43
CA VAL A 260 -5.15 -4.93 10.16
C VAL A 260 -4.16 -4.34 9.15
N ALA A 261 -3.35 -3.39 9.59
CA ALA A 261 -2.46 -2.59 8.73
C ALA A 261 -0.98 -2.97 8.86
N GLY A 262 -0.65 -4.05 9.59
CA GLY A 262 0.71 -4.53 9.74
C GLY A 262 1.33 -4.95 8.40
N ARG A 263 2.59 -4.57 8.21
CA ARG A 263 3.36 -4.90 7.00
C ARG A 263 3.72 -6.39 6.90
N ARG A 264 4.21 -6.96 8.00
CA ARG A 264 4.66 -8.36 8.07
C ARG A 264 3.62 -9.23 8.78
N ARG A 265 3.45 -10.47 8.31
CA ARG A 265 2.57 -11.46 8.96
C ARG A 265 2.88 -11.65 10.45
N ARG A 266 4.17 -11.60 10.83
CA ARG A 266 4.60 -11.64 12.24
C ARG A 266 4.11 -10.43 13.05
N ILE A 267 4.10 -9.24 12.47
CA ILE A 267 3.59 -8.02 13.13
C ILE A 267 2.07 -8.10 13.28
N ARG A 268 1.36 -8.61 12.26
CA ARG A 268 -0.09 -8.83 12.36
C ARG A 268 -0.44 -9.84 13.43
N PHE A 269 0.29 -10.96 13.47
CA PHE A 269 0.10 -11.99 14.50
C PHE A 269 0.45 -11.48 15.90
N ALA A 270 1.55 -10.75 16.05
CA ALA A 270 1.89 -10.09 17.31
C ALA A 270 0.79 -9.09 17.72
N GLY A 271 0.25 -8.32 16.77
CA GLY A 271 -0.87 -7.42 17.00
C GLY A 271 -2.12 -8.15 17.50
N PHE A 272 -2.49 -9.24 16.83
CA PHE A 272 -3.58 -10.11 17.26
C PHE A 272 -3.36 -10.65 18.68
N LEU A 273 -2.17 -11.17 18.98
CA LEU A 273 -1.83 -11.71 20.30
C LEU A 273 -1.93 -10.63 21.38
N VAL A 274 -1.39 -9.44 21.12
CA VAL A 274 -1.47 -8.30 22.04
C VAL A 274 -2.93 -7.87 22.25
N THR A 275 -3.72 -7.75 21.19
CA THR A 275 -5.16 -7.44 21.28
C THR A 275 -5.91 -8.50 22.09
N LEU A 276 -5.62 -9.77 21.88
CA LEU A 276 -6.25 -10.87 22.61
C LEU A 276 -5.91 -10.81 24.11
N ILE A 277 -4.62 -10.67 24.45
CA ILE A 277 -4.16 -10.60 25.84
C ILE A 277 -4.77 -9.39 26.55
N THR A 278 -4.68 -8.21 25.94
CA THR A 278 -5.22 -6.96 26.51
C THR A 278 -6.74 -6.98 26.66
N PHE A 279 -7.45 -7.63 25.74
CA PHE A 279 -8.90 -7.84 25.84
C PHE A 279 -9.28 -8.80 26.97
N VAL A 280 -8.53 -9.89 27.15
CA VAL A 280 -8.83 -10.95 28.13
C VAL A 280 -8.41 -10.54 29.55
N LEU A 281 -7.43 -9.66 29.71
CA LEU A 281 -6.82 -9.30 31.00
C LEU A 281 -7.83 -8.85 32.08
N PRO A 282 -8.80 -7.96 31.80
CA PRO A 282 -9.79 -7.55 32.80
C PRO A 282 -10.68 -8.73 33.25
N TYR A 283 -11.04 -9.64 32.33
CA TYR A 283 -11.86 -10.81 32.66
C TYR A 283 -11.11 -11.82 33.53
N VAL A 284 -9.82 -12.00 33.27
CA VAL A 284 -8.95 -12.82 34.13
C VAL A 284 -8.86 -12.22 35.52
N TYR A 285 -8.73 -10.90 35.65
CA TYR A 285 -8.78 -10.22 36.95
C TYR A 285 -10.08 -10.51 37.69
N PHE A 286 -11.25 -10.39 37.04
CA PHE A 286 -12.53 -10.69 37.68
C PHE A 286 -12.71 -12.17 38.03
N PHE A 287 -12.18 -13.08 37.22
CA PHE A 287 -12.21 -14.51 37.51
C PHE A 287 -11.43 -14.84 38.80
N PHE A 288 -10.21 -14.29 38.96
CA PHE A 288 -9.42 -14.51 40.17
C PHE A 288 -9.92 -13.72 41.38
N ALA A 289 -10.32 -12.46 41.21
CA ALA A 289 -10.85 -11.61 42.27
C ALA A 289 -12.20 -12.10 42.82
N GLY A 290 -13.01 -12.79 41.99
CA GLY A 290 -14.30 -13.38 42.37
C GLY A 290 -14.21 -14.76 43.06
N SER A 291 -13.01 -15.36 43.18
CA SER A 291 -12.83 -16.73 43.70
C SER A 291 -13.08 -16.93 45.21
N HIS A 292 -13.44 -15.87 45.95
CA HIS A 292 -13.61 -15.91 47.42
C HIS A 292 -15.06 -16.10 47.89
N GLY A 293 -16.00 -16.58 47.08
CA GLY A 293 -17.34 -16.80 47.63
C GLY A 293 -18.36 -17.59 46.84
N ASP A 294 -18.43 -17.50 45.52
CA ASP A 294 -19.36 -18.32 44.73
C ASP A 294 -18.80 -18.49 43.32
N GLY A 295 -18.89 -19.72 42.78
CA GLY A 295 -18.23 -20.17 41.56
C GLY A 295 -18.55 -19.31 40.33
N ASN A 296 -17.75 -18.27 40.10
CA ASN A 296 -17.91 -17.41 38.96
C ASN A 296 -17.25 -18.07 37.74
N HIS A 297 -18.05 -18.74 36.93
CA HIS A 297 -17.60 -19.36 35.71
C HIS A 297 -17.13 -18.28 34.72
N TYR A 298 -16.03 -18.53 34.01
CA TYR A 298 -15.60 -17.65 32.93
C TYR A 298 -16.76 -17.48 31.94
N PRO A 299 -17.26 -16.25 31.70
CA PRO A 299 -18.49 -16.08 30.94
C PRO A 299 -18.32 -16.66 29.53
N GLY A 300 -19.13 -17.67 29.19
CA GLY A 300 -18.97 -18.41 27.92
C GLY A 300 -19.05 -17.53 26.67
N TRP A 301 -19.73 -16.38 26.75
CA TRP A 301 -19.77 -15.40 25.66
C TRP A 301 -18.38 -14.79 25.36
N VAL A 302 -17.49 -14.67 26.34
CA VAL A 302 -16.11 -14.17 26.12
C VAL A 302 -15.34 -15.18 25.28
N ILE A 303 -15.54 -16.48 25.49
CA ILE A 303 -14.97 -17.54 24.64
C ILE A 303 -15.48 -17.39 23.22
N MET A 304 -16.78 -17.14 23.01
CA MET A 304 -17.35 -16.90 21.69
C MET A 304 -16.75 -15.67 21.00
N VAL A 305 -16.50 -14.58 21.75
CA VAL A 305 -15.81 -13.38 21.22
C VAL A 305 -14.37 -13.69 20.83
N VAL A 306 -13.63 -14.44 21.66
CA VAL A 306 -12.26 -14.87 21.35
C VAL A 306 -12.21 -15.74 20.10
N ILE A 307 -13.11 -16.73 19.98
CA ILE A 307 -13.26 -17.55 18.78
C ILE A 307 -13.57 -16.67 17.57
N GLY A 308 -14.49 -15.72 17.71
CA GLY A 308 -14.85 -14.76 16.68
C GLY A 308 -13.68 -13.90 16.21
N LEU A 309 -12.85 -13.40 17.14
CA LEU A 309 -11.64 -12.64 16.82
C LEU A 309 -10.61 -13.49 16.08
N VAL A 310 -10.34 -14.71 16.55
CA VAL A 310 -9.44 -15.66 15.87
C VAL A 310 -9.93 -15.92 14.44
N LEU A 311 -11.21 -16.25 14.29
CA LEU A 311 -11.82 -16.54 12.99
C LEU A 311 -11.76 -15.32 12.07
N ALA A 312 -12.04 -14.12 12.58
CA ALA A 312 -11.93 -12.88 11.84
C ALA A 312 -10.50 -12.62 11.34
N THR A 313 -9.48 -12.84 12.17
CA THR A 313 -8.08 -12.70 11.75
C THR A 313 -7.71 -13.70 10.66
N VAL A 314 -8.15 -14.95 10.78
CA VAL A 314 -7.92 -15.99 9.76
C VAL A 314 -8.61 -15.61 8.44
N LEU A 315 -9.87 -15.18 8.50
CA LEU A 315 -10.64 -14.74 7.34
C LEU A 315 -10.02 -13.52 6.66
N LEU A 316 -9.57 -12.52 7.42
CA LEU A 316 -8.91 -11.32 6.88
C LEU A 316 -7.61 -11.68 6.15
N GLU A 317 -6.76 -12.51 6.76
CA GLU A 317 -5.51 -12.93 6.14
C GLU A 317 -5.76 -13.82 4.91
N GLY A 318 -6.77 -14.69 4.96
CA GLY A 318 -7.23 -15.47 3.82
C GLY A 318 -7.72 -14.59 2.67
N GLY A 319 -8.52 -13.56 2.96
CA GLY A 319 -8.99 -12.59 1.96
C GLY A 319 -7.86 -11.81 1.30
N HIS A 320 -6.87 -11.34 2.08
CA HIS A 320 -5.69 -10.69 1.52
C HIS A 320 -4.87 -11.63 0.63
N TRP A 321 -4.68 -12.88 1.04
CA TRP A 321 -4.00 -13.87 0.21
C TRP A 321 -4.76 -14.18 -1.09
N LEU A 322 -6.09 -14.33 -1.02
CA LEU A 322 -6.92 -14.52 -2.20
C LEU A 322 -6.82 -13.34 -3.18
N ARG A 323 -6.80 -12.11 -2.65
CA ARG A 323 -6.56 -10.91 -3.46
C ARG A 323 -5.17 -10.91 -4.09
N ASP A 324 -4.13 -11.27 -3.35
CA ASP A 324 -2.76 -11.38 -3.88
C ASP A 324 -2.70 -12.37 -5.05
N VAL A 325 -3.33 -13.53 -4.91
CA VAL A 325 -3.41 -14.55 -5.97
C VAL A 325 -4.23 -14.04 -7.17
N ALA A 326 -5.35 -13.36 -6.93
CA ALA A 326 -6.20 -12.82 -7.99
C ALA A 326 -5.46 -11.75 -8.82
N VAL A 327 -4.81 -10.79 -8.15
CA VAL A 327 -4.05 -9.73 -8.82
C VAL A 327 -2.82 -10.30 -9.54
N ALA A 328 -2.06 -11.20 -8.90
CA ALA A 328 -0.90 -11.83 -9.53
C ALA A 328 -1.27 -12.69 -10.74
N ARG A 329 -2.45 -13.34 -10.71
CA ARG A 329 -2.97 -14.07 -11.86
C ARG A 329 -3.44 -13.14 -12.96
N GLY A 330 -4.14 -12.06 -12.61
CA GLY A 330 -4.59 -11.04 -13.57
C GLY A 330 -3.43 -10.36 -14.29
N LEU A 331 -2.34 -10.04 -13.59
CA LEU A 331 -1.13 -9.47 -14.19
C LEU A 331 -0.42 -10.43 -15.15
N ARG A 332 -0.53 -11.75 -14.92
CA ARG A 332 0.07 -12.78 -15.78
C ARG A 332 -0.87 -13.25 -16.90
N ALA A 333 -2.15 -12.90 -16.83
CA ALA A 333 -3.12 -13.25 -17.84
C ALA A 333 -3.15 -12.16 -18.91
N ARG A 334 -2.90 -12.53 -20.16
CA ARG A 334 -3.16 -11.63 -21.29
C ARG A 334 -4.67 -11.39 -21.37
N ALA A 335 -5.12 -10.15 -21.25
CA ALA A 335 -6.46 -9.80 -21.68
C ALA A 335 -6.41 -9.78 -23.21
N GLY A 336 -7.00 -10.80 -23.83
CA GLY A 336 -7.12 -10.89 -25.29
C GLY A 336 -7.90 -9.75 -25.88
#